data_AF-B0MF58-F1
#
_entry.id   AF-B0MF58-F1
#
_cell.length_a   1.000
_cell.length_b   1.000
_cell.length_c   1.000
_cell.angle_alpha   90.00
_cell.angle_beta   90.00
_cell.angle_gamma   90.00
#
_symmetry.space_group_name_H-M   'P 1'
#
loop_
_entity.id
_entity.type
_entity.pdbx_description
1 polymer ?
#
loop_
_entity_poly.entity_id
_entity_poly.type
_entity_poly.pdbx_seq_one_letter_code
_entity_poly.pdbx_strand_id
1 'polypeptide(L)'
;MLVIALAVSVFPVFLAKNQLDTFAVELCREAEMSGRVGTETTRREQVLRERTGLNPKVEWSKKGNIQLNQEITVKLTLQRDLGLFGNFGSFPITLRASATGKSEVYHK
;
A
#
# COMPACT_ATOMS: atom_id res chain seq x y z
N MET A 1 9.30 10.52 -31.67
CA MET A 1 9.13 11.05 -30.29
C MET A 1 7.88 10.51 -29.56
N LEU A 2 7.19 9.49 -30.07
CA LEU A 2 5.99 8.94 -29.41
C LEU A 2 6.33 7.99 -28.25
N VAL A 3 7.40 7.20 -28.40
CA VAL A 3 7.87 6.26 -27.36
C VAL A 3 8.31 6.98 -26.07
N ILE A 4 9.02 8.10 -26.20
CA ILE A 4 9.47 8.89 -25.05
C ILE A 4 8.27 9.53 -24.35
N ALA A 5 7.30 10.07 -25.10
CA ALA A 5 6.07 10.59 -24.53
C ALA A 5 5.36 9.49 -23.72
N LEU A 6 5.11 8.32 -24.33
CA LEU A 6 4.48 7.21 -23.62
C LEU A 6 5.25 6.85 -22.34
N ALA A 7 6.58 6.69 -22.40
CA ALA A 7 7.39 6.36 -21.23
C ALA A 7 7.23 7.37 -20.08
N VAL A 8 7.23 8.68 -20.38
CA VAL A 8 7.05 9.74 -19.38
C VAL A 8 5.65 9.69 -18.74
N SER A 9 4.62 9.23 -19.46
CA SER A 9 3.27 9.07 -18.87
C SER A 9 3.14 7.84 -17.97
N VAL A 10 3.80 6.72 -18.29
CA VAL A 10 3.63 5.48 -17.50
C VAL A 10 4.59 5.42 -16.31
N PHE A 11 5.77 6.04 -16.41
CA PHE A 11 6.80 5.99 -15.36
C PHE A 11 6.29 6.42 -13.96
N PRO A 12 5.52 7.53 -13.80
CA PRO A 12 4.97 7.91 -12.50
C PRO A 12 4.03 6.85 -11.89
N VAL A 13 3.32 6.08 -12.72
CA VAL A 13 2.44 5.00 -12.25
C VAL A 13 3.25 3.82 -11.73
N PHE A 14 4.32 3.45 -12.43
CA PHE A 14 5.23 2.42 -11.95
C PHE A 14 5.86 2.80 -10.61
N LEU A 15 6.29 4.05 -10.46
CA LEU A 15 6.83 4.54 -9.19
C LEU A 15 5.78 4.49 -8.07
N ALA A 16 4.57 4.97 -8.34
CA ALA A 16 3.47 4.94 -7.36
C ALA A 16 3.11 3.51 -6.95
N LYS A 17 3.10 2.58 -7.91
CA LYS A 17 2.89 1.15 -7.64
C LYS A 17 4.02 0.59 -6.76
N ASN A 18 5.27 0.87 -7.09
CA ASN A 18 6.41 0.41 -6.30
C ASN A 18 6.34 0.94 -4.85
N GLN A 19 6.04 2.23 -4.67
CA GLN A 19 5.82 2.83 -3.35
C GLN A 19 4.63 2.19 -2.62
N LEU A 20 3.54 1.87 -3.33
CA LEU A 20 2.37 1.22 -2.75
C LEU A 20 2.69 -0.22 -2.29
N ASP A 21 3.56 -0.94 -3.00
CA ASP A 21 4.03 -2.26 -2.58
C ASP A 21 4.91 -2.18 -1.34
N THR A 22 5.87 -1.25 -1.31
CA THR A 22 6.67 -0.99 -0.11
C THR A 22 5.79 -0.61 1.08
N PHE A 23 4.78 0.23 0.87
CA PHE A 23 3.81 0.59 1.89
C PHE A 23 3.12 -0.66 2.46
N ALA A 24 2.61 -1.54 1.61
CA ALA A 24 1.92 -2.75 2.06
C ALA A 24 2.84 -3.65 2.89
N VAL A 25 4.08 -3.87 2.44
CA VAL A 25 5.07 -4.69 3.13
C VAL A 25 5.44 -4.10 4.49
N GLU A 26 5.78 -2.81 4.55
CA GLU A 26 6.17 -2.16 5.80
C GLU A 26 5.02 -2.10 6.81
N LEU A 27 3.80 -1.85 6.34
CA LEU A 27 2.62 -1.85 7.20
C LEU A 27 2.32 -3.26 7.74
N CYS A 28 2.44 -4.29 6.90
CA CYS A 28 2.30 -5.68 7.33
C CYS A 28 3.37 -6.05 8.36
N ARG A 29 4.63 -5.64 8.13
CA ARG A 29 5.75 -5.90 9.05
C ARG A 29 5.51 -5.29 10.44
N GLU A 30 4.94 -4.08 10.51
CA GLU A 30 4.55 -3.48 11.79
C GLU A 30 3.49 -4.32 12.52
N ALA A 31 2.51 -4.87 11.80
CA ALA A 31 1.49 -5.75 12.37
C ALA A 31 2.09 -7.07 12.88
N GLU A 32 3.09 -7.62 12.19
CA GLU A 32 3.81 -8.83 12.63
C GLU A 32 4.56 -8.60 13.95
N MET A 33 5.35 -7.52 14.01
CA MET A 33 6.19 -7.19 15.16
C MET A 33 5.38 -6.76 16.39
N SER A 34 4.30 -5.99 16.18
CA SER A 34 3.39 -5.60 17.26
C SER A 34 2.41 -6.72 17.65
N GLY A 35 2.25 -7.73 16.78
CA GLY A 35 1.30 -8.81 16.93
C GLY A 35 -0.15 -8.34 17.01
N ARG A 36 -0.47 -7.19 16.43
CA ARG A 36 -1.83 -6.66 16.37
C ARG A 36 -2.04 -5.69 15.21
N VAL A 37 -3.30 -5.55 14.81
CA VAL A 37 -3.75 -4.41 13.99
C VAL A 37 -4.56 -3.48 14.88
N GLY A 38 -4.00 -2.31 15.13
CA GLY A 38 -4.52 -1.30 16.04
C GLY A 38 -3.71 -0.01 15.96
N THR A 39 -3.42 0.59 17.11
CA THR A 39 -2.80 1.92 17.21
C THR A 39 -1.42 2.01 16.56
N GLU A 40 -0.57 0.99 16.67
CA GLU A 40 0.78 0.94 16.12
C GLU A 40 0.72 0.93 14.60
N THR A 41 -0.11 0.04 14.04
CA THR A 41 -0.32 -0.04 12.60
C THR A 41 -0.97 1.21 12.05
N THR A 42 -1.90 1.85 12.77
CA THR A 42 -2.50 3.13 12.35
C THR A 42 -1.47 4.26 12.36
N ARG A 43 -0.62 4.32 13.38
CA ARG A 43 0.48 5.30 13.43
C ARG A 43 1.47 5.06 12.28
N ARG A 44 1.85 3.81 12.02
CA ARG A 44 2.73 3.45 10.91
C ARG A 44 2.11 3.82 9.57
N GLU A 45 0.83 3.53 9.38
CA GLU A 45 0.06 3.91 8.20
C GLU A 45 0.12 5.41 7.96
N GLN A 46 -0.09 6.24 8.98
CA GLN A 46 0.01 7.70 8.84
C GLN A 46 1.41 8.14 8.40
N VAL A 47 2.47 7.62 9.05
CA VAL A 47 3.86 7.93 8.68
C VAL A 47 4.15 7.53 7.23
N LEU A 48 3.64 6.37 6.78
CA LEU A 48 3.80 5.92 5.40
C LEU A 48 3.04 6.79 4.41
N ARG A 49 1.84 7.27 4.76
CA ARG A 49 1.07 8.22 3.93
C ARG A 49 1.84 9.53 3.76
N GLU A 50 2.39 10.08 4.84
CA GLU A 50 3.19 11.30 4.81
C GLU A 50 4.49 11.13 3.99
N ARG A 51 5.17 9.98 4.13
CA ARG A 51 6.42 9.69 3.40
C ARG A 51 6.23 9.46 1.91
N THR A 52 5.18 8.72 1.53
CA THR A 52 4.94 8.35 0.14
C THR A 52 4.08 9.35 -0.62
N GLY A 53 3.33 10.19 0.10
CA GLY A 53 2.29 11.05 -0.47
C GLY A 53 1.09 10.28 -1.03
N LEU A 54 1.00 8.96 -0.78
CA LEU A 54 -0.09 8.11 -1.24
C LEU A 54 -1.19 8.02 -0.20
N ASN A 55 -2.45 8.02 -0.65
CA ASN A 55 -3.61 7.86 0.22
C ASN A 55 -4.46 6.61 -0.16
N PRO A 56 -3.91 5.38 -0.09
CA PRO A 56 -4.65 4.18 -0.45
C PRO A 56 -5.74 3.85 0.57
N LYS A 57 -6.78 3.14 0.13
CA LYS A 57 -7.71 2.43 1.00
C LYS A 57 -7.00 1.20 1.56
N VAL A 58 -6.95 1.08 2.89
CA VAL A 58 -6.29 -0.02 3.61
C VAL A 58 -7.36 -0.98 4.14
N GLU A 59 -7.26 -2.25 3.78
CA GLU A 59 -8.14 -3.32 4.24
C GLU A 59 -7.31 -4.44 4.85
N TRP A 60 -7.72 -4.91 6.02
CA TRP A 60 -7.04 -5.98 6.75
C TRP A 60 -7.91 -7.23 6.77
N SER A 61 -7.29 -8.40 6.67
CA SER A 61 -8.00 -9.68 6.85
C SER A 61 -8.49 -9.87 8.28
N LYS A 62 -7.77 -9.32 9.27
CA LYS A 62 -8.10 -9.39 10.69
C LYS A 62 -7.70 -8.09 11.40
N LYS A 63 -8.43 -7.74 12.46
CA LYS A 63 -8.15 -6.57 13.31
C LYS A 63 -8.01 -7.00 14.77
N GLY A 64 -7.32 -6.20 15.59
CA GLY A 64 -7.05 -6.50 16.99
C GLY A 64 -5.82 -7.39 17.17
N ASN A 65 -5.79 -8.14 18.27
CA ASN A 65 -4.64 -9.00 18.62
C ASN A 65 -4.54 -10.20 17.66
N ILE A 66 -3.31 -10.50 17.26
CA ILE A 66 -2.96 -11.58 16.35
C ILE A 66 -2.01 -12.52 17.08
N GLN A 67 -2.45 -13.75 17.31
CA GLN A 67 -1.67 -14.73 18.03
C GLN A 67 -0.45 -15.17 17.21
N LEU A 68 0.62 -15.58 17.90
CA LEU A 68 1.82 -16.15 17.29
C LEU A 68 1.48 -17.15 16.17
N ASN A 69 2.17 -17.04 15.04
CA ASN A 69 1.98 -17.84 13.83
C ASN A 69 0.62 -17.68 13.12
N GLN A 70 -0.29 -16.83 13.60
CA GLN A 70 -1.49 -16.48 12.82
C GLN A 70 -1.11 -15.58 11.66
N GLU A 71 -1.68 -15.91 10.51
CA GLU A 71 -1.50 -15.16 9.28
C GLU A 71 -2.39 -13.93 9.24
N ILE A 72 -1.82 -12.82 8.79
CA ILE A 72 -2.53 -11.59 8.51
C ILE A 72 -2.16 -11.08 7.13
N THR A 73 -3.15 -10.54 6.43
CA THR A 73 -2.98 -9.95 5.10
C THR A 73 -3.51 -8.53 5.11
N VAL A 74 -2.72 -7.60 4.56
CA VAL A 74 -3.16 -6.25 4.24
C VAL A 74 -3.35 -6.12 2.73
N LYS A 75 -4.43 -5.44 2.33
CA LYS A 75 -4.73 -5.10 0.95
C LYS A 75 -4.86 -3.58 0.84
N LEU A 76 -4.09 -3.00 -0.06
CA LEU A 76 -4.11 -1.58 -0.37
C LEU A 76 -4.70 -1.37 -1.76
N THR A 77 -5.63 -0.42 -1.87
CA THR A 77 -6.22 -0.02 -3.14
C THR A 77 -6.08 1.49 -3.32
N LEU A 78 -5.43 1.91 -4.40
CA LEU A 78 -5.24 3.31 -4.75
C LEU A 78 -5.85 3.58 -6.12
N GLN A 79 -6.78 4.51 -6.20
CA GLN A 79 -7.24 5.05 -7.48
C GLN A 79 -6.35 6.22 -7.89
N ARG A 80 -5.92 6.24 -9.14
CA ARG A 80 -5.10 7.30 -9.70
C ARG A 80 -5.51 7.56 -11.14
N ASP A 81 -5.59 8.81 -11.53
CA ASP A 81 -5.85 9.16 -12.92
C ASP A 81 -4.52 9.28 -13.67
N LEU A 82 -4.40 8.49 -14.73
CA LEU A 82 -3.40 8.68 -15.76
C LEU A 82 -3.87 9.85 -16.64
N GLY A 83 -3.29 11.03 -16.44
CA GLY A 83 -3.38 12.10 -17.42
C GLY A 83 -2.52 11.73 -18.64
N LEU A 84 -3.13 11.60 -19.82
CA LEU A 84 -2.37 11.58 -21.07
C LEU A 84 -2.07 13.02 -21.50
N PHE A 85 -0.90 13.24 -22.13
CA PHE A 85 -0.41 14.57 -22.51
C PHE A 85 -1.49 15.46 -23.14
N GLY A 86 -1.74 16.63 -22.53
CA GLY A 86 -2.69 17.62 -23.04
C GLY A 86 -4.17 17.24 -22.78
N ASN A 87 -5.06 17.67 -23.68
CA ASN A 87 -6.51 17.49 -23.57
C ASN A 87 -7.00 16.07 -23.94
N PHE A 88 -6.11 15.06 -23.93
CA PHE A 88 -6.38 13.68 -24.40
C PHE A 88 -7.18 12.82 -23.40
N GLY A 89 -7.58 13.39 -22.27
CA GLY A 89 -8.45 12.75 -21.28
C GLY A 89 -7.70 12.10 -20.11
N SER A 90 -8.45 11.83 -19.05
CA SER A 90 -8.01 11.13 -17.86
C SER A 90 -8.44 9.66 -17.92
N PHE A 91 -7.49 8.76 -17.71
CA PHE A 91 -7.76 7.33 -17.62
C PHE A 91 -7.64 6.89 -16.15
N PRO A 92 -8.76 6.69 -15.44
CA PRO A 92 -8.70 6.21 -14.07
C PRO A 92 -8.14 4.78 -14.05
N ILE A 93 -7.07 4.58 -13.29
CA ILE A 93 -6.49 3.27 -13.02
C ILE A 93 -6.58 2.95 -11.54
N THR A 94 -6.70 1.66 -11.24
CA THR A 94 -6.70 1.16 -9.87
C THR A 94 -5.41 0.37 -9.63
N LEU A 95 -4.56 0.90 -8.76
CA LEU A 95 -3.37 0.22 -8.26
C LEU A 95 -3.75 -0.58 -7.02
N ARG A 96 -3.31 -1.84 -6.97
CA ARG A 96 -3.51 -2.72 -5.83
C ARG A 96 -2.17 -3.23 -5.33
N ALA A 97 -1.99 -3.29 -4.03
CA ALA A 97 -0.87 -3.97 -3.38
C ALA A 97 -1.40 -4.84 -2.26
N SER A 98 -0.70 -5.92 -1.95
CA SER A 98 -1.03 -6.78 -0.83
C SER A 98 0.24 -7.36 -0.24
N ALA A 99 0.25 -7.47 1.08
CA ALA A 99 1.31 -8.15 1.81
C ALA A 99 0.69 -9.08 2.84
N THR A 100 1.34 -10.22 3.03
CA THR A 100 0.91 -11.28 3.93
C THR A 100 2.04 -11.60 4.86
N GLY A 101 1.71 -11.77 6.14
CA GLY A 101 2.67 -11.93 7.21
C GLY A 101 2.15 -12.81 8.34
N LYS A 102 3.03 -13.21 9.25
CA LYS A 102 2.67 -13.98 10.46
C LYS A 102 3.05 -13.21 11.71
N SER A 103 2.17 -13.20 12.70
CA SER A 103 2.48 -12.56 13.98
C SER A 103 3.64 -13.25 14.69
N GLU A 104 4.56 -12.44 15.21
CA GLU A 104 5.72 -12.87 16.00
C GLU A 104 5.46 -12.80 17.52
N VAL A 105 4.27 -12.34 17.95
CA VAL A 105 3.96 -12.07 19.36
C VAL A 105 3.00 -13.10 19.93
N TYR A 106 3.35 -13.63 21.09
CA TYR A 106 2.47 -14.49 21.88
C TYR A 106 1.56 -13.67 22.81
N HIS A 107 0.26 -13.87 22.69
CA HIS A 107 -0.75 -13.34 23.60
C HIS A 107 -1.17 -14.45 24.57
N LYS A 108 -1.11 -14.20 25.89
CA LYS A 108 -1.52 -15.15 26.94
C LYS A 108 -3.04 -15.22 27.08
#